data_AF-A0A3C1Y935-F1
#
_entry.id   AF-A0A3C1Y935-F1
#
_cell.length_a   1.000
_cell.length_b   1.000
_cell.length_c   1.000
_cell.angle_alpha   90.00
_cell.angle_beta   90.00
_cell.angle_gamma   90.00
#
_symmetry.space_group_name_H-M   'P 1'
#
loop_
_entity.id
_entity.type
_entity.pdbx_description
1 polymer ?
#
loop_
_entity_poly.entity_id
_entity_poly.type
_entity_poly.pdbx_seq_one_letter_code
_entity_poly.pdbx_strand_id
1 'polypeptide(L)' 'MLRTENLVKKYGRRTVVNHVSIDVTQGEIVGLLGPNGAGKTTTFYM' A
#
# COMPACT_ATOMS: atom_id res chain seq x y z
N MET A 1 15.62 -3.01 -3.96
CA MET A 1 14.63 -2.14 -4.63
C MET A 1 13.29 -2.85 -4.54
N LEU A 2 12.31 -2.20 -3.91
CA LEU A 2 10.93 -2.66 -3.84
C LEU A 2 10.09 -1.68 -4.66
N ARG A 3 9.40 -2.16 -5.70
CA ARG A 3 8.56 -1.31 -6.55
C ARG A 3 7.22 -1.97 -6.82
N THR A 4 6.15 -1.19 -6.73
CA THR A 4 4.80 -1.58 -7.12
C THR A 4 4.17 -0.43 -7.91
N GLU A 5 3.34 -0.76 -8.89
CA GLU A 5 2.64 0.23 -9.71
C GLU A 5 1.15 -0.06 -9.74
N ASN A 6 0.35 0.97 -9.52
CA ASN A 6 -1.12 0.92 -9.62
C ASN A 6 -1.72 -0.23 -8.79
N LEU A 7 -1.19 -0.50 -7.60
CA LEU A 7 -1.67 -1.56 -6.72
C LEU A 7 -3.14 -1.32 -6.38
N VAL A 8 -3.96 -2.35 -6.61
CA VAL A 8 -5.39 -2.35 -6.27
C VAL A 8 -5.68 -3.60 -5.44
N LYS A 9 -6.35 -3.40 -4.31
CA LYS A 9 -6.85 -4.51 -3.49
C LYS A 9 -8.29 -4.26 -3.09
N LYS A 10 -9.10 -5.28 -3.33
CA LYS A 10 -10.51 -5.32 -2.96
C LYS A 10 -10.77 -6.44 -1.96
N TYR A 11 -11.63 -6.16 -0.99
CA TYR A 11 -12.24 -7.15 -0.12
C TYR A 11 -13.75 -7.08 -0.33
N GLY A 12 -14.32 -8.09 -1.00
CA GLY A 12 -15.69 -8.06 -1.47
C GLY A 12 -15.94 -6.83 -2.37
N ARG A 13 -16.93 -6.01 -2.00
CA ARG A 13 -17.29 -4.78 -2.73
C ARG A 13 -16.40 -3.57 -2.40
N ARG A 14 -15.57 -3.65 -1.36
CA ARG A 14 -14.76 -2.50 -0.90
C ARG A 14 -13.38 -2.52 -1.53
N THR A 15 -13.01 -1.43 -2.18
CA THR A 15 -11.62 -1.17 -2.59
C THR A 15 -10.86 -0.57 -1.42
N VAL A 16 -9.85 -1.29 -0.91
CA VAL A 16 -9.04 -0.90 0.25
C VAL A 16 -7.72 -0.28 -0.18
N VAL A 17 -7.18 -0.69 -1.33
CA VAL A 17 -6.05 -0.03 -1.99
C VAL A 17 -6.49 0.28 -3.41
N ASN A 18 -6.26 1.50 -3.87
CA ASN A 18 -6.75 1.98 -5.15
C ASN A 18 -5.65 2.74 -5.91
N HIS A 19 -5.04 2.09 -6.90
CA HIS A 19 -4.00 2.65 -7.76
C HIS A 19 -2.81 3.24 -6.97
N VAL A 20 -2.32 2.51 -5.98
CA VAL A 20 -1.16 2.94 -5.17
C VAL A 20 0.13 2.47 -5.84
N SER A 21 1.04 3.41 -6.10
CA SER A 21 2.39 3.10 -6.60
C SER A 21 3.41 3.43 -5.53
N ILE A 22 4.37 2.53 -5.31
CA ILE A 22 5.40 2.63 -4.26
C ILE A 22 6.74 2.29 -4.89
N ASP A 23 7.76 3.09 -4.60
CA ASP A 23 9.16 2.77 -4.88
C ASP A 23 9.96 2.99 -3.59
N VAL A 24 10.66 1.96 -3.13
CA VAL A 24 11.51 2.00 -1.94
C VAL A 24 12.88 1.45 -2.29
N THR A 25 13.90 2.26 -2.06
CA THR A 25 15.28 1.93 -2.29
C THR A 25 15.92 1.29 -1.05
N GLN A 26 17.09 0.68 -1.23
CA GLN A 26 17.76 -0.01 -0.13
C GLN A 26 18.26 1.00 0.91
N GLY A 27 17.95 0.76 2.19
CA GLY A 27 18.35 1.61 3.31
C GLY A 27 17.34 2.69 3.68
N GLU A 28 16.25 2.84 2.92
CA GLU A 28 15.16 3.76 3.28
C GLU A 28 14.25 3.18 4.37
N ILE A 29 13.86 4.04 5.31
CA ILE A 29 12.85 3.75 6.33
C ILE A 29 11.59 4.50 5.93
N VAL A 30 10.50 3.78 5.70
CA VAL A 30 9.21 4.35 5.29
C VAL A 30 8.13 4.06 6.32
N GLY A 31 7.26 5.05 6.54
CA GLY A 31 6.08 4.93 7.40
C GLY A 31 4.83 5.31 6.61
N LEU A 32 3.79 4.47 6.69
CA LEU A 32 2.49 4.76 6.08
C LEU A 32 1.53 5.24 7.17
N LEU A 33 1.01 6.45 7.02
CA LEU A 33 0.16 7.14 8.00
C LEU A 33 -1.25 7.34 7.47
N GLY A 34 -2.23 7.33 8.37
CA GLY A 34 -3.65 7.50 8.02
C GLY A 34 -4.59 6.81 9.01
N PRO A 35 -5.91 7.09 8.93
CA PRO A 35 -6.90 6.53 9.84
C PRO A 35 -7.06 5.00 9.72
N ASN A 36 -7.77 4.38 10.67
CA ASN A 36 -8.07 2.96 10.61
C ASN A 36 -8.90 2.62 9.37
N GLY A 37 -8.56 1.52 8.70
CA GLY A 37 -9.21 1.10 7.45
C GLY A 37 -8.79 1.86 6.19
N ALA A 38 -7.77 2.74 6.26
CA ALA A 38 -7.20 3.44 5.09
C ALA A 38 -6.33 2.56 4.18
N GLY A 39 -6.19 1.26 4.48
CA GLY A 39 -5.41 0.32 3.66
C GLY A 39 -3.94 0.17 4.03
N LYS A 40 -3.47 0.77 5.14
CA LYS A 40 -2.05 0.75 5.53
C LYS A 40 -1.45 -0.65 5.64
N THR A 41 -2.02 -1.48 6.52
CA THR A 41 -1.61 -2.89 6.69
C THR A 41 -1.78 -3.66 5.38
N THR A 42 -2.90 -3.43 4.68
CA THR A 42 -3.16 -4.06 3.39
C THR A 42 -2.05 -3.78 2.38
N THR A 43 -1.52 -2.55 2.32
CA THR A 43 -0.42 -2.17 1.43
C THR A 43 0.93 -2.81 1.79
N PHE A 44 1.24 -3.05 3.06
CA PHE A 44 2.53 -3.63 3.47
C PHE A 44 2.58 -5.17 3.52
N TYR A 45 1.43 -5.85 3.58
CA TYR A 45 1.35 -7.30 3.74
C TYR A 45 0.82 -8.03 2.48
N MET A 46 0.86 -7.37 1.31
CA MET A 46 0.58 -7.98 0.01
C MET A 46 1.86 -8.34 -0.71
#